data_AF-A0A4R6PQV5-F1
#
_entry.id   AF-A0A4R6PQV5-F1
#
_cell.length_a   1.000
_cell.length_b   1.000
_cell.length_c   1.000
_cell.angle_alpha   90.00
_cell.angle_beta   90.00
_cell.angle_gamma   90.00
#
_symmetry.space_group_name_H-M   'P 1'
#
loop_
_entity.id
_entity.type
_entity.pdbx_description
1 polymer ?
#
loop_
_entity_poly.entity_id
_entity_poly.type
_entity_poly.pdbx_seq_one_letter_code
_entity_poly.pdbx_strand_id
1 'polypeptide(L)'
;MLVETIPMWTERGTPVLLREILTRFRSNDWRWHVEEFDGIGRFPGGLTWTEFQAEVENGAAVFDWDGIQQFAARDSTEYEIAIASVPGHPAGTSH
;
A
#
# COMPACT_ATOMS: atom_id res chain seq x y z
N MET A 1 12.51 -8.01 -10.69
CA MET A 1 11.51 -7.56 -9.70
C MET A 1 10.21 -7.44 -10.47
N LEU A 2 9.18 -8.19 -10.08
CA LEU A 2 7.87 -8.09 -10.69
C LEU A 2 7.11 -7.06 -9.87
N VAL A 3 6.69 -5.98 -10.52
CA VAL A 3 5.85 -4.94 -9.93
C VAL A 3 4.48 -5.08 -10.54
N GLU A 4 3.48 -5.25 -9.69
CA GLU A 4 2.07 -5.32 -10.11
C GLU A 4 1.35 -4.11 -9.53
N THR A 5 0.79 -3.29 -10.42
CA THR A 5 0.01 -2.10 -10.03
C THR A 5 -1.47 -2.42 -10.07
N ILE A 6 -2.17 -2.08 -8.99
CA ILE A 6 -3.60 -2.30 -8.84
C ILE A 6 -4.30 -0.94 -8.96
N PRO A 7 -5.15 -0.75 -9.99
CA PRO A 7 -5.76 0.56 -10.25
C PRO A 7 -6.82 0.92 -9.21
N MET A 8 -6.93 2.21 -8.91
CA MET A 8 -7.93 2.81 -8.02
C MET A 8 -9.37 2.61 -8.48
N TRP A 9 -9.60 2.50 -9.79
CA TRP A 9 -10.92 2.45 -10.38
C TRP A 9 -11.10 1.16 -11.16
N THR A 10 -12.24 0.50 -10.96
CA THR A 10 -12.66 -0.57 -11.86
C THR A 10 -13.00 -0.01 -13.24
N GLU A 11 -13.03 -0.87 -14.27
CA GLU A 11 -13.47 -0.50 -15.64
C GLU A 11 -14.88 0.12 -15.68
N ARG A 12 -15.68 -0.07 -14.61
CA ARG A 12 -17.03 0.49 -14.46
C ARG A 12 -17.06 1.84 -13.75
N GLY A 13 -15.90 2.43 -13.46
CA GLY A 13 -15.79 3.70 -12.72
C GLY A 13 -16.22 3.58 -11.26
N THR A 14 -16.24 2.36 -10.70
CA THR A 14 -16.44 2.16 -9.25
C THR A 14 -15.07 2.18 -8.57
N PRO A 15 -14.90 2.93 -7.47
CA PRO A 15 -13.64 2.96 -6.75
C PRO A 15 -13.36 1.60 -6.09
N VAL A 16 -12.09 1.22 -6.09
CA VAL A 16 -11.58 0.03 -5.46
C VAL A 16 -10.98 0.42 -4.12
N LEU A 17 -11.59 -0.06 -3.04
CA LEU A 17 -11.11 0.26 -1.71
C LEU A 17 -9.89 -0.60 -1.38
N LEU A 18 -8.88 0.01 -0.77
CA LEU A 18 -7.66 -0.71 -0.37
C LEU A 18 -7.95 -1.95 0.49
N ARG A 19 -8.88 -1.84 1.43
CA ARG A 19 -9.31 -3.00 2.24
C ARG A 19 -9.80 -4.18 1.38
N GLU A 20 -10.50 -3.92 0.28
CA GLU A 20 -10.99 -4.96 -0.63
C GLU A 20 -9.86 -5.58 -1.42
N ILE A 21 -8.88 -4.77 -1.85
CA ILE A 21 -7.65 -5.25 -2.49
C ILE A 21 -6.93 -6.21 -1.55
N LEU A 22 -6.69 -5.81 -0.30
CA LEU A 22 -5.97 -6.62 0.68
C LEU A 22 -6.69 -7.93 1.01
N THR A 23 -8.03 -8.02 0.89
CA THR A 23 -8.73 -9.32 1.09
C THR A 23 -8.36 -10.39 0.07
N ARG A 24 -7.79 -10.01 -1.08
CA ARG A 24 -7.37 -10.95 -2.14
C ARG A 24 -6.01 -11.59 -1.86
N PHE A 25 -5.25 -11.05 -0.91
CA PHE A 25 -3.90 -11.50 -0.59
C PHE A 25 -3.89 -12.21 0.77
N ARG A 26 -2.98 -13.19 0.90
CA ARG A 26 -2.60 -13.76 2.20
C ARG A 26 -1.46 -12.93 2.77
N SER A 27 -1.22 -13.02 4.08
CA SER A 27 -0.02 -12.47 4.72
C SER A 27 1.23 -12.86 3.93
N ASN A 28 2.05 -11.87 3.62
CA ASN A 28 3.20 -11.99 2.73
C ASN A 28 4.32 -11.03 3.17
N ASP A 29 5.51 -11.29 2.66
CA ASP A 29 6.71 -10.47 2.93
C ASP A 29 6.96 -9.42 1.83
N TRP A 30 5.91 -8.97 1.14
CA TRP A 30 6.04 -7.99 0.06
C TRP A 30 6.21 -6.57 0.60
N ARG A 31 6.76 -5.71 -0.25
CA ARG A 31 6.73 -4.27 0.00
C ARG A 31 5.59 -3.65 -0.78
N TRP A 32 4.70 -2.98 -0.04
CA TRP A 32 3.53 -2.30 -0.56
C TRP A 32 3.90 -0.84 -0.75
N HIS A 33 3.99 -0.41 -1.99
CA HIS A 33 4.28 0.97 -2.36
C HIS A 33 2.96 1.65 -2.74
N VAL A 34 2.65 2.76 -2.10
CA VAL A 34 1.55 3.63 -2.54
C VAL A 34 2.14 4.55 -3.60
N GLU A 35 1.63 4.45 -4.83
CA GLU A 35 2.06 5.31 -5.95
C GLU A 35 1.14 6.50 -6.16
N GLU A 36 -0.17 6.30 -5.94
CA GLU A 36 -1.16 7.37 -5.98
C GLU A 36 -2.13 7.23 -4.82
N PHE A 37 -2.50 8.36 -4.24
CA PHE A 37 -3.42 8.43 -3.13
C PHE A 37 -4.40 9.58 -3.34
N ASP A 38 -5.69 9.25 -3.36
CA ASP A 38 -6.76 10.24 -3.25
C ASP A 38 -7.67 9.87 -2.09
N GLY A 39 -7.70 10.73 -1.07
CA GLY A 39 -8.49 10.46 0.09
C GLY A 39 -8.40 11.50 1.19
N ILE A 40 -9.38 11.43 2.09
CA ILE A 40 -9.52 12.30 3.26
C ILE A 40 -9.44 11.40 4.50
N GLY A 41 -8.52 11.65 5.42
CA GLY A 41 -8.41 10.79 6.61
C GLY A 41 -7.21 11.08 7.51
N ARG A 42 -6.93 10.13 8.41
CA ARG A 42 -5.74 10.13 9.26
C ARG A 42 -4.60 9.38 8.59
N PHE A 43 -3.53 10.10 8.29
CA PHE A 43 -2.34 9.55 7.67
C PHE A 43 -1.45 8.77 8.66
N PRO A 44 -0.60 7.86 8.18
CA PRO A 44 0.39 7.18 9.01
C PRO A 44 1.27 8.20 9.72
N GLY A 45 1.73 7.89 10.93
CA GLY A 45 2.62 8.79 11.69
C GLY A 45 1.99 10.12 12.15
N GLY A 46 0.70 10.37 11.89
CA GLY A 46 0.07 11.66 12.20
C GLY A 46 0.41 12.76 11.19
N LEU A 47 0.92 12.37 10.02
CA LEU A 47 1.25 13.28 8.93
C LEU A 47 0.00 14.04 8.44
N THR A 48 0.22 15.20 7.86
CA THR A 48 -0.77 15.90 7.05
C THR A 48 -0.87 15.28 5.65
N TRP A 49 -1.95 15.58 4.93
CA TRP A 49 -2.12 15.14 3.54
C TRP A 49 -0.94 15.53 2.65
N THR A 50 -0.44 16.76 2.79
CA THR A 50 0.70 17.27 2.00
C THR A 50 2.00 16.54 2.31
N GLU A 51 2.26 16.24 3.59
CA GLU A 51 3.46 15.48 3.98
C GLU A 51 3.38 14.04 3.46
N PHE A 52 2.22 13.41 3.57
CA PHE A 52 2.03 12.06 3.06
C PHE A 52 2.10 12.00 1.52
N GLN A 53 1.51 12.97 0.82
CA GLN A 53 1.64 13.07 -0.63
C GLN A 53 3.11 13.23 -1.04
N ALA A 54 3.88 14.05 -0.32
CA ALA A 54 5.32 14.15 -0.58
C ALA A 54 6.03 12.80 -0.37
N GLU A 55 5.65 12.00 0.63
CA GLU A 55 6.21 10.64 0.79
C GLU A 55 5.84 9.70 -0.36
N VAL A 56 4.61 9.78 -0.86
CA VAL A 56 4.14 9.02 -2.03
C VAL A 56 4.93 9.42 -3.29
N GLU A 57 5.03 10.72 -3.58
CA GLU A 57 5.77 11.26 -4.73
C GLU A 57 7.27 10.92 -4.67
N ASN A 58 7.85 10.87 -3.46
CA ASN A 58 9.24 10.48 -3.25
C ASN A 58 9.44 8.95 -3.18
N GLY A 59 8.38 8.15 -3.29
CA GLY A 59 8.42 6.69 -3.18
C GLY A 59 8.76 6.17 -1.78
N ALA A 60 8.66 7.02 -0.75
CA ALA A 60 8.94 6.73 0.65
C ALA A 60 7.73 6.09 1.38
N ALA A 61 6.53 6.18 0.80
CA ALA A 61 5.31 5.54 1.32
C ALA A 61 5.32 4.02 1.10
N VAL A 62 6.19 3.33 1.85
CA VAL A 62 6.41 1.88 1.76
C VAL A 62 5.94 1.19 3.04
N PHE A 63 5.14 0.14 2.88
CA PHE A 63 4.55 -0.60 4.00
C PHE A 63 4.87 -2.09 3.91
N ASP A 64 4.95 -2.73 5.08
CA ASP A 64 4.85 -4.18 5.23
C ASP A 64 3.37 -4.61 5.30
N TRP A 65 3.13 -5.92 5.39
CA TRP A 65 1.76 -6.46 5.41
C TRP A 65 0.91 -5.93 6.57
N ASP A 66 1.46 -5.86 7.79
CA ASP A 66 0.72 -5.34 8.94
C ASP A 66 0.47 -3.82 8.83
N GLY A 67 1.45 -3.08 8.32
CA GLY A 67 1.38 -1.63 8.11
C GLY A 67 0.33 -1.25 7.07
N ILE A 68 0.29 -1.94 5.93
CA ILE A 68 -0.70 -1.67 4.88
C ILE A 68 -2.11 -2.04 5.33
N GLN A 69 -2.27 -3.11 6.13
CA GLN A 69 -3.56 -3.47 6.72
C GLN A 69 -4.06 -2.42 7.72
N GLN A 70 -3.18 -1.91 8.58
CA GLN A 70 -3.52 -0.84 9.51
C GLN A 70 -3.87 0.46 8.78
N PHE A 71 -3.17 0.76 7.70
CA PHE A 71 -3.46 1.92 6.86
C PHE A 71 -4.84 1.79 6.19
N ALA A 72 -5.14 0.63 5.60
CA ALA A 72 -6.43 0.33 4.99
C ALA A 72 -7.62 0.36 5.97
N ALA A 73 -7.37 0.08 7.26
CA ALA A 73 -8.40 0.10 8.29
C ALA A 73 -8.73 1.52 8.79
N ARG A 74 -7.90 2.52 8.49
CA ARG A 74 -7.95 3.84 9.14
C ARG A 74 -8.87 4.88 8.50
N ASP A 75 -9.46 4.64 7.34
CA ASP A 75 -10.73 5.21 6.86
C ASP A 75 -10.96 4.76 5.41
N SER A 76 -12.14 5.06 4.84
CA SER A 76 -12.53 4.63 3.49
C SER A 76 -11.85 5.49 2.42
N THR A 77 -10.69 5.07 1.96
CA THR A 77 -9.86 5.84 1.02
C THR A 77 -9.53 5.04 -0.24
N GLU A 78 -9.32 5.77 -1.34
CA GLU A 78 -9.06 5.25 -2.68
C GLU A 78 -7.54 5.27 -2.91
N TYR A 79 -6.94 4.15 -3.35
CA TYR A 79 -5.47 4.03 -3.46
C TYR A 79 -5.05 3.30 -4.73
N GLU A 80 -4.03 3.82 -5.41
CA GLU A 80 -3.28 3.07 -6.41
C GLU A 80 -2.05 2.50 -5.73
N ILE A 81 -1.92 1.18 -5.82
CA ILE A 81 -0.86 0.48 -5.12
C ILE A 81 -0.03 -0.30 -6.12
N ALA A 82 1.26 -0.05 -6.07
CA ALA A 82 2.25 -0.92 -6.66
C ALA A 82 2.76 -1.92 -5.61
N ILE A 83 2.66 -3.19 -5.96
CA ILE A 83 3.17 -4.28 -5.15
C ILE A 83 4.51 -4.70 -5.72
N ALA A 84 5.53 -4.69 -4.87
CA ALA A 84 6.87 -5.13 -5.21
C ALA A 84 7.18 -6.47 -4.54
N SER A 85 7.50 -7.49 -5.33
CA SER A 85 8.17 -8.68 -4.82
C SER A 85 9.66 -8.37 -4.62
N VAL A 86 10.04 -7.93 -3.42
CA VAL A 86 11.45 -7.97 -3.02
C VAL A 86 11.69 -9.36 -2.45
N PRO A 87 12.66 -10.15 -2.94
CA PRO A 87 13.07 -11.34 -2.22
C PRO A 87 13.56 -10.87 -0.85
N GLY A 88 12.73 -11.07 0.17
CA GLY A 88 13.18 -11.05 1.54
C GLY A 88 14.40 -11.97 1.56
N HIS A 89 15.55 -11.44 1.94
CA HIS A 89 16.64 -12.30 2.38
C HIS A 89 15.99 -13.29 3.35
N PRO A 90 15.95 -14.61 3.07
CA PRO A 90 15.57 -15.53 4.13
C PRO A 90 16.51 -15.20 5.27
N ALA A 91 15.98 -14.90 6.45
CA ALA A 91 16.80 -14.82 7.65
C ALA A 91 17.62 -16.12 7.66
N GLY A 92 18.89 -16.00 7.29
CA GLY A 92 19.77 -17.13 7.09
C GLY A 92 19.97 -17.78 8.43
N THR A 93 19.14 -18.75 8.75
CA THR A 93 19.48 -19.82 9.69
C THR A 93 20.43 -20.73 8.93
N SER A 94 21.69 -20.30 8.84
CA SER A 94 22.79 -21.22 8.58
C SER A 94 23.06 -21.94 9.89
N HIS A 95 22.72 -23.21 9.86
CA HIS A 95 22.89 -24.21 10.90
C HIS A 95 24.36 -24.59 11.11
#